data_AF-A0A444UZH2-F1
#
_entry.id   AF-A0A444UZH2-F1
#
_cell.length_a   1.000
_cell.length_b   1.000
_cell.length_c   1.000
_cell.angle_alpha   90.00
_cell.angle_beta   90.00
_cell.angle_gamma   90.00
#
_symmetry.space_group_name_H-M   'P 1'
#
loop_
_entity.id
_entity.type
_entity.pdbx_description
1 polymer ?
#
loop_
_entity_poly.entity_id
_entity_poly.type
_entity_poly.pdbx_seq_one_letter_code
_entity_poly.pdbx_strand_id
1 'polypeptide(L)'
;MYSDMQREQHGTGSIMAQPDYQDRNDDLIKPKKLLNPVKASKSHQELHRELLMNQKRGTGIENKPELQRVLEHRKRDQHIRKKKEEEEALRLKSPFEQELLKRQQKLDQVWRSPRPALYQAADRGTMGLCKW
;
A
#
# COMPACT_ATOMS: atom_id res chain seq x y z
N MET A 1 -16.60 -3.11 7.79
CA MET A 1 -16.96 -4.50 8.12
C MET A 1 -15.77 -5.39 7.74
N TYR A 2 -14.68 -5.57 8.48
CA TYR A 2 -14.26 -5.21 9.84
C TYR A 2 -12.84 -4.63 9.76
N SER A 3 -12.64 -3.48 10.39
CA SER A 3 -11.31 -2.94 10.68
C SER A 3 -10.85 -3.49 12.03
N ASP A 4 -9.53 -3.64 12.18
CA ASP A 4 -8.82 -3.76 13.47
C ASP A 4 -9.20 -4.94 14.38
N MET A 5 -8.51 -6.07 14.19
CA MET A 5 -8.26 -7.01 15.28
C MET A 5 -6.79 -6.93 15.69
N GLN A 6 -6.57 -6.07 16.68
CA GLN A 6 -5.66 -6.28 17.81
C GLN A 6 -4.19 -6.56 17.48
N ARG A 7 -3.42 -5.46 17.38
CA ARG A 7 -2.12 -5.41 18.05
C ARG A 7 -2.35 -5.67 19.54
N GLU A 8 -2.12 -6.89 20.01
CA GLU A 8 -1.69 -7.08 21.38
C GLU A 8 -0.33 -7.77 21.39
N GLN A 9 0.68 -6.99 21.77
CA GLN A 9 1.85 -7.55 22.41
C GLN A 9 1.42 -8.10 23.76
N HIS A 10 1.31 -9.42 23.91
CA HIS A 10 1.43 -10.02 25.23
C HIS A 10 2.93 -10.29 25.46
N GLY A 11 3.66 -9.19 25.68
CA GLY A 11 4.89 -9.26 26.46
C GLY A 11 4.51 -9.68 27.88
N THR A 12 5.33 -10.57 28.46
CA THR A 12 5.63 -10.64 29.89
C THR A 12 4.70 -9.84 30.81
N GLY A 13 3.64 -10.49 31.29
CA GLY A 13 2.68 -9.91 32.23
C GLY A 13 2.18 -10.97 33.19
N SER A 14 2.94 -11.16 34.27
CA SER A 14 2.52 -11.85 35.49
C SER A 14 1.26 -11.18 36.04
N ILE A 15 0.07 -11.68 35.69
CA ILE A 15 -1.22 -11.19 36.21
C ILE A 15 -2.06 -12.38 36.67
N MET A 16 -1.65 -13.04 37.74
CA MET A 16 -2.55 -13.81 38.60
C MET A 16 -1.97 -13.64 40.01
N ALA A 17 -2.60 -12.77 40.80
CA ALA A 17 -2.29 -12.62 42.22
C ALA A 17 -2.43 -13.99 42.89
N GLN A 18 -1.31 -14.60 43.27
CA GLN A 18 -1.33 -15.76 44.14
C GLN A 18 -1.55 -15.28 45.58
N PRO A 19 -2.51 -15.86 46.32
CA PRO A 19 -2.63 -15.58 47.75
C PRO A 19 -1.39 -16.11 48.49
N ASP A 20 -0.86 -15.28 49.38
CA ASP A 20 0.16 -15.66 50.37
C ASP A 20 -0.45 -16.71 51.32
N TYR A 21 -0.37 -17.97 50.93
CA TYR A 21 -0.44 -19.07 51.89
C TYR A 21 0.99 -19.51 52.12
N GLN A 22 1.49 -19.27 53.34
CA GLN A 22 2.72 -19.87 53.83
C GLN A 22 2.77 -21.35 53.39
N ASP A 23 3.84 -21.67 52.66
CA ASP A 23 4.22 -23.02 52.24
C ASP A 23 4.64 -23.85 53.46
N ARG A 24 3.72 -24.07 54.39
CA ARG A 24 3.99 -24.82 55.63
C ARG A 24 3.76 -26.30 55.40
N ASN A 25 4.40 -26.87 54.38
CA ASN A 25 4.61 -28.31 54.23
C ASN A 25 5.79 -28.54 53.26
N ASP A 26 7.01 -28.38 53.77
CA ASP A 26 8.24 -28.72 53.05
C ASP A 26 8.39 -30.24 52.81
N ASP A 27 7.50 -31.07 53.38
CA ASP A 27 7.52 -32.53 53.27
C ASP A 27 6.64 -33.11 52.13
N LEU A 28 5.93 -32.27 51.36
CA LEU A 28 5.17 -32.75 50.19
C LEU A 28 6.04 -32.73 48.91
N ILE A 29 6.21 -33.90 48.29
CA ILE A 29 6.86 -34.02 46.96
C ILE A 29 6.01 -33.29 45.92
N LYS A 30 6.37 -32.05 45.61
CA LYS A 30 5.75 -31.28 44.54
C LYS A 30 6.22 -31.85 43.19
N PRO A 31 5.31 -32.14 42.23
CA PRO A 31 5.71 -32.54 40.90
C PRO A 31 6.56 -31.43 40.27
N LYS A 32 7.81 -31.76 39.90
CA LYS A 32 8.72 -30.81 39.24
C LYS A 32 8.13 -30.42 37.90
N LYS A 33 7.96 -29.11 37.66
CA LYS A 33 7.55 -28.60 36.34
C LYS A 33 8.65 -28.94 35.35
N LEU A 34 8.40 -29.96 34.52
CA LEU A 34 9.33 -30.34 33.46
C LEU A 34 9.39 -29.21 32.43
N LEU A 35 10.60 -28.82 32.06
CA LEU A 35 10.80 -27.84 31.00
C LEU A 35 10.45 -28.49 29.67
N ASN A 36 9.56 -27.85 28.92
CA ASN A 36 9.18 -28.32 27.60
C ASN A 36 10.44 -28.28 26.69
N PRO A 37 10.90 -29.40 26.13
CA PRO A 37 12.13 -29.45 25.34
C PRO A 37 12.13 -28.49 24.13
N VAL A 38 10.96 -28.22 23.54
CA VAL A 38 10.76 -27.24 22.46
C VAL A 38 10.97 -25.81 22.94
N LYS A 39 10.60 -25.51 24.19
CA LYS A 39 10.81 -24.20 24.83
C LYS A 39 12.14 -24.07 25.56
N ALA A 40 12.81 -25.19 25.85
CA ALA A 40 14.14 -25.21 26.43
C ALA A 40 15.22 -24.95 25.37
N SER A 41 15.03 -25.42 24.12
CA SER A 41 15.97 -25.15 23.02
C SER A 41 15.71 -23.78 22.40
N LYS A 42 16.68 -22.86 22.53
CA LYS A 42 16.65 -21.54 21.86
C LYS A 42 16.75 -21.67 20.34
N SER A 43 17.62 -22.57 19.86
CA SER A 43 17.82 -22.82 18.42
C SER A 43 16.52 -23.25 17.74
N HIS A 44 15.73 -24.13 18.37
CA HIS A 44 14.46 -24.58 17.80
C HIS A 44 13.45 -23.44 17.70
N GLN A 45 13.38 -22.58 18.72
CA GLN A 45 12.48 -21.42 18.72
C GLN A 45 12.90 -20.37 17.68
N GLU A 46 14.21 -20.16 17.52
CA GLU A 46 14.78 -19.26 16.52
C GLU A 46 14.41 -19.71 15.11
N LEU A 47 14.59 -21.00 14.81
CA LEU A 47 14.18 -21.59 13.54
C LEU A 47 12.67 -21.44 13.30
N HIS A 48 11.83 -21.72 14.29
CA HIS A 48 10.37 -21.53 14.16
C HIS A 48 10.02 -20.08 13.84
N ARG A 49 10.67 -19.12 14.52
CA ARG A 49 10.50 -17.68 14.27
C ARG A 49 10.92 -17.32 12.85
N GLU A 50 12.07 -17.81 12.39
CA GLU A 50 12.58 -17.54 11.05
C GLU A 50 11.68 -18.12 9.96
N LEU A 51 11.19 -19.34 10.12
CA LEU A 51 10.25 -19.97 9.18
C LEU A 51 8.97 -19.15 9.02
N LEU A 52 8.38 -18.70 10.15
CA LEU A 52 7.20 -17.83 10.12
C LEU A 52 7.49 -16.47 9.47
N MET A 53 8.67 -15.90 9.71
CA MET A 53 9.08 -14.64 9.09
C MET A 53 9.28 -14.79 7.58
N ASN A 54 9.90 -15.87 7.13
CA ASN A 54 10.10 -16.14 5.70
C ASN A 54 8.78 -16.36 4.96
N GLN A 55 7.83 -17.06 5.59
CA GLN A 55 6.49 -17.24 5.04
C GLN A 55 5.77 -15.89 4.89
N LYS A 56 5.80 -15.03 5.94
CA LYS A 56 5.16 -13.71 5.92
C LYS A 56 5.83 -12.75 4.93
N ARG A 57 7.15 -12.81 4.79
CA ARG A 57 7.93 -11.95 3.89
C ARG A 57 7.97 -12.48 2.46
N GLY A 58 7.42 -13.68 2.21
CA GLY A 58 7.45 -14.32 0.89
C GLY A 58 8.85 -14.70 0.42
N THR A 59 9.84 -14.73 1.33
CA THR A 59 11.24 -15.04 1.08
C THR A 59 11.54 -16.52 1.34
N GLY A 60 10.70 -17.41 0.78
CA GLY A 60 10.91 -18.86 0.79
C GLY A 60 11.65 -19.32 -0.47
N ILE A 61 12.75 -20.06 -0.29
CA ILE A 61 13.63 -20.57 -1.37
C ILE A 61 12.99 -21.73 -2.16
N GLU A 62 11.92 -22.36 -1.68
CA GLU A 62 11.23 -23.41 -2.43
C GLU A 62 9.73 -23.13 -2.52
N ASN A 63 9.27 -22.96 -3.76
CA ASN A 63 7.89 -23.09 -4.22
C ASN A 63 6.83 -22.51 -3.28
N LYS A 64 6.54 -21.21 -3.45
CA LYS A 64 5.24 -20.64 -3.03
C LYS A 64 4.12 -21.66 -3.38
N PRO A 65 3.18 -21.95 -2.46
CA PRO A 65 2.11 -22.89 -2.75
C PRO A 65 1.35 -22.44 -4.01
N GLU A 66 0.93 -23.39 -4.85
CA GLU A 66 0.29 -23.14 -6.16
C GLU A 66 -0.73 -21.99 -6.11
N LEU A 67 -1.63 -22.04 -5.13
CA LEU A 67 -2.67 -21.04 -4.92
C LEU A 67 -2.12 -19.63 -4.72
N GLN A 68 -1.05 -19.48 -3.92
CA GLN A 68 -0.45 -18.17 -3.68
C GLN A 68 0.20 -17.63 -4.95
N ARG A 69 0.88 -18.47 -5.74
CA ARG A 69 1.45 -18.07 -7.03
C ARG A 69 0.37 -17.63 -8.01
N VAL A 70 -0.73 -18.38 -8.08
CA VAL A 70 -1.88 -18.06 -8.94
C VAL A 70 -2.53 -16.74 -8.52
N LEU A 71 -2.73 -16.49 -7.22
CA LEU A 71 -3.30 -15.22 -6.74
C LEU A 71 -2.38 -14.03 -7.03
N GLU A 72 -1.07 -14.17 -6.79
CA GLU A 72 -0.09 -13.13 -7.11
C GLU A 72 -0.01 -12.87 -8.61
N HIS A 73 -0.04 -13.92 -9.43
CA HIS A 73 -0.05 -13.81 -10.89
C HIS A 73 -1.31 -13.11 -11.37
N ARG A 74 -2.48 -13.53 -10.91
CA ARG A 74 -3.76 -12.89 -11.24
C ARG A 74 -3.78 -11.41 -10.86
N LYS A 75 -3.22 -11.06 -9.70
CA LYS A 75 -3.10 -9.66 -9.27
C LYS A 75 -2.20 -8.87 -10.21
N ARG A 76 -1.02 -9.40 -10.57
CA ARG A 76 -0.11 -8.78 -11.55
C ARG A 76 -0.80 -8.60 -12.91
N ASP A 77 -1.48 -9.62 -13.39
CA ASP A 77 -2.14 -9.60 -14.70
C ASP A 77 -3.28 -8.59 -14.74
N GLN A 78 -4.06 -8.45 -13.67
CA GLN A 78 -5.08 -7.40 -13.56
C GLN A 78 -4.47 -6.00 -13.65
N HIS A 79 -3.37 -5.76 -12.95
CA HIS A 79 -2.67 -4.47 -13.04
C HIS A 79 -2.14 -4.20 -14.44
N ILE A 80 -1.57 -5.21 -15.11
CA ILE A 80 -1.08 -5.10 -16.48
C ILE A 80 -2.23 -4.81 -17.45
N ARG A 81 -3.34 -5.55 -17.36
CA ARG A 81 -4.53 -5.33 -18.19
C ARG A 81 -5.07 -3.92 -18.02
N LYS A 82 -5.24 -3.46 -16.77
CA LYS A 82 -5.73 -2.11 -16.50
C LYS A 82 -4.81 -1.03 -17.10
N LYS A 83 -3.49 -1.16 -16.91
CA LYS A 83 -2.53 -0.22 -17.54
C LYS A 83 -2.61 -0.23 -19.06
N LYS A 84 -2.74 -1.42 -19.66
CA LYS A 84 -2.85 -1.57 -21.11
C LYS A 84 -4.15 -0.96 -21.64
N GLU A 85 -5.28 -1.14 -20.95
CA GLU A 85 -6.55 -0.51 -21.29
C GLU A 85 -6.49 1.01 -21.17
N GLU A 86 -5.84 1.56 -20.13
CA GLU A 86 -5.59 3.00 -19.98
C GLU A 86 -4.72 3.55 -21.12
N GLU A 87 -3.67 2.83 -21.50
CA GLU A 87 -2.79 3.20 -22.63
C GLU A 87 -3.53 3.10 -23.97
N GLU A 88 -4.31 2.05 -24.19
CA GLU A 88 -5.13 1.89 -25.39
C GLU A 88 -6.23 2.96 -25.48
N ALA A 89 -6.87 3.33 -24.37
CA ALA A 89 -7.82 4.45 -24.34
C ALA A 89 -7.13 5.78 -24.67
N LEU A 90 -5.90 5.99 -24.18
CA LEU A 90 -5.10 7.16 -24.52
C LEU A 90 -4.70 7.17 -26.00
N ARG A 91 -4.40 5.99 -26.56
CA ARG A 91 -4.03 5.82 -27.97
C ARG A 91 -5.23 5.96 -28.90
N LEU A 92 -6.38 5.46 -28.47
CA LEU A 92 -7.66 5.51 -29.15
C LEU A 92 -8.42 6.83 -28.91
N LYS A 93 -7.77 7.85 -28.32
CA LYS A 93 -8.30 9.22 -28.27
C LYS A 93 -9.02 9.54 -29.57
N SER A 94 -10.32 9.80 -29.45
CA SER A 94 -11.23 9.93 -30.58
C SER A 94 -10.67 10.95 -31.58
N PRO A 95 -10.85 10.77 -32.90
CA PRO A 95 -10.46 11.78 -33.89
C PRO A 95 -10.93 13.20 -33.52
N PHE A 96 -12.10 13.30 -32.87
CA PHE A 96 -12.63 14.55 -32.33
C PHE A 96 -11.82 15.12 -31.15
N GLU A 97 -11.39 14.29 -30.20
CA GLU A 97 -10.54 14.71 -29.07
C GLU A 97 -9.17 15.21 -29.55
N GLN A 98 -8.61 14.57 -30.57
CA GLN A 98 -7.37 15.02 -31.20
C GLN A 98 -7.54 16.40 -31.85
N GLU A 99 -8.66 16.65 -32.52
CA GLU A 99 -8.96 17.94 -33.13
C GLU A 99 -9.19 19.04 -32.08
N LEU A 100 -9.87 18.70 -30.98
CA LEU A 100 -10.05 19.62 -29.86
C LEU A 100 -8.70 20.04 -29.24
N LEU A 101 -7.79 19.08 -29.03
CA LEU A 101 -6.45 19.34 -28.50
C LEU A 101 -5.64 20.25 -29.45
N LYS A 102 -5.70 20.03 -30.76
CA LYS A 102 -5.07 20.90 -31.76
C LYS A 102 -5.62 22.34 -31.69
N ARG A 103 -6.94 22.50 -31.58
CA ARG A 103 -7.56 23.81 -31.44
C ARG A 103 -7.12 24.52 -30.16
N GLN A 104 -7.07 23.80 -29.04
CA GLN A 104 -6.58 24.34 -27.77
C GLN A 104 -5.12 24.80 -27.87
N GLN A 105 -4.23 23.97 -28.43
CA GLN A 105 -2.83 24.36 -28.65
C GLN A 105 -2.68 25.60 -29.55
N LYS A 106 -3.54 25.76 -30.55
CA LYS A 106 -3.54 26.94 -31.42
C LYS A 106 -3.96 28.20 -30.66
N LEU A 107 -4.99 28.10 -29.83
CA LEU A 107 -5.43 29.20 -28.98
C LEU A 107 -4.34 29.56 -27.97
N ASP A 108 -3.76 28.60 -27.26
CA ASP A 108 -2.69 28.84 -26.28
C ASP A 108 -1.49 29.53 -26.89
N GLN A 109 -1.12 29.18 -28.13
CA GLN A 109 -0.08 29.89 -28.88
C GLN A 109 -0.46 31.34 -29.17
N VAL A 110 -1.71 31.62 -29.55
CA VAL A 110 -2.19 32.99 -29.77
C VAL A 110 -2.24 33.79 -28.47
N TRP A 111 -2.63 33.16 -27.35
CA TRP A 111 -2.66 33.79 -26.03
C TRP A 111 -1.27 34.04 -25.44
N ARG A 112 -0.30 33.16 -25.68
CA ARG A 112 1.11 33.33 -25.29
C ARG A 112 1.88 34.26 -26.23
N SER A 113 1.48 34.35 -27.49
CA SER A 113 2.12 35.25 -28.45
C SER A 113 1.77 36.69 -28.07
N PRO A 114 2.75 37.59 -27.92
CA PRO A 114 2.47 39.01 -27.73
C PRO A 114 1.58 39.50 -28.87
N ARG A 115 0.47 40.19 -28.55
CA ARG A 115 -0.42 40.78 -29.57
C ARG A 115 0.45 41.53 -30.60
N PRO A 116 0.31 41.23 -31.91
CA PRO A 116 1.10 41.90 -32.93
C PRO A 116 0.96 43.42 -32.77
N ALA A 117 2.05 44.17 -32.96
CA ALA A 117 2.08 45.62 -32.73
C ALA A 117 1.00 46.41 -33.49
N LEU A 118 0.50 45.85 -34.60
CA LEU A 118 -0.62 46.38 -35.39
C LEU A 118 -1.95 46.42 -34.60
N TYR A 119 -2.12 45.54 -33.61
CA TYR A 119 -3.29 45.50 -32.71
C TYR A 119 -3.08 46.31 -31.42
N GLN A 120 -1.83 46.66 -31.05
CA GLN A 120 -1.56 47.50 -29.87
C GLN A 120 -1.89 48.98 -30.11
N ALA A 121 -1.95 49.42 -31.37
CA ALA A 121 -2.36 50.77 -31.74
C ALA A 121 -3.89 51.00 -31.60
N ALA A 122 -4.70 49.94 -31.72
CA ALA A 122 -6.16 50.02 -31.58
C ALA A 122 -6.62 50.13 -30.11
N ASP A 123 -5.89 49.48 -29.18
CA ASP A 123 -6.23 49.50 -27.75
C ASP A 123 -5.88 50.83 -27.06
N ARG A 124 -4.99 51.66 -27.62
CA ARG A 124 -4.71 53.02 -27.10
C ARG A 124 -5.65 54.10 -27.62
N GLY A 125 -6.56 53.79 -28.55
CA GLY A 125 -7.46 54.75 -29.19
C GLY A 125 -8.94 54.61 -28.85
N THR A 126 -9.36 53.58 -28.11
CA THR A 126 -10.79 53.28 -27.91
C THR A 126 -11.15 52.95 -26.45
N MET A 127 -10.68 53.76 -25.50
CA MET A 127 -11.34 53.87 -24.18
C MET A 127 -12.57 54.79 -24.27
N GLY A 128 -13.46 54.49 -25.22
CA GLY A 128 -14.68 55.25 -25.45
C GLY A 128 -15.69 54.39 -26.18
N LEU A 129 -16.79 54.08 -25.48
CA LEU A 129 -18.04 53.49 -25.96
C LEU A 129 -18.07 51.96 -26.10
N CYS A 130 -18.16 51.29 -24.95
CA CYS A 130 -19.07 50.15 -24.77
C CYS A 130 -19.75 50.31 -23.41
N LYS A 131 -20.82 51.12 -23.37
CA LYS A 131 -21.87 51.00 -22.36
C LYS A 131 -22.85 49.96 -22.86
N TRP A 132 -23.03 48.89 -22.10
CA TRP A 132 -24.26 48.13 -21.94
C TRP A 132 -24.34 47.72 -20.47
#